data_AF-A0A1G1SXU4-F1
#
_entry.id   AF-A0A1G1SXU4-F1
#
_cell.length_a   1.000
_cell.length_b   1.000
_cell.length_c   1.000
_cell.angle_alpha   90.00
_cell.angle_beta   90.00
_cell.angle_gamma   90.00
#
_symmetry.space_group_name_H-M   'P 1'
#
loop_
_entity.id
_entity.type
_entity.pdbx_description
1 polymer ?
#
loop_
_entity_poly.entity_id
_entity_poly.type
_entity_poly.pdbx_seq_one_letter_code
_entity_poly.pdbx_strand_id
1 'polypeptide(L)'
;MIFRRLLFACAVALPVLASAQTPLGQPSLDESKVQIWCATVRFVYDDAGRPNLKSSVRCEGGNLDALAASIRPDSLRVYSVLYQPIEGRGSVYQGKKDNPARLAALSKAIISKLKGSPARRRDPAAWPAWKPSKPP
;
A
#
# COMPACT_ATOMS: atom_id res chain seq x y z
N MET A 1 12.03 -34.91 -61.35
CA MET A 1 12.85 -33.78 -60.85
C MET A 1 12.12 -33.20 -59.64
N ILE A 2 12.60 -33.50 -58.41
CA ILE A 2 13.41 -32.62 -57.53
C ILE A 2 12.48 -31.70 -56.69
N PHE A 3 12.23 -32.00 -55.41
CA PHE A 3 12.95 -31.49 -54.20
C PHE A 3 12.86 -29.93 -54.10
N ARG A 4 12.51 -29.23 -53.01
CA ARG A 4 12.75 -29.42 -51.57
C ARG A 4 12.26 -28.15 -50.83
N ARG A 5 11.55 -28.29 -49.68
CA ARG A 5 11.58 -27.49 -48.42
C ARG A 5 11.44 -25.93 -48.50
N LEU A 6 10.98 -25.15 -47.53
CA LEU A 6 10.97 -25.17 -46.05
C LEU A 6 9.76 -24.31 -45.60
N LEU A 7 8.86 -24.82 -44.74
CA LEU A 7 8.71 -24.40 -43.34
C LEU A 7 9.34 -23.04 -42.97
N PHE A 8 8.51 -22.02 -42.77
CA PHE A 8 8.83 -20.89 -41.89
C PHE A 8 7.78 -20.81 -40.79
N ALA A 9 8.02 -21.58 -39.73
CA ALA A 9 7.34 -21.45 -38.46
C ALA A 9 7.93 -20.25 -37.73
N CYS A 10 7.19 -19.15 -37.62
CA CYS A 10 7.50 -18.06 -36.71
C CYS A 10 6.50 -18.10 -35.55
N ALA A 11 6.65 -19.09 -34.68
CA ALA A 11 5.94 -19.14 -33.40
C ALA A 11 6.59 -18.12 -32.46
N VAL A 12 6.06 -16.90 -32.45
CA VAL A 12 6.41 -15.89 -31.46
C VAL A 12 5.72 -16.28 -30.14
N ALA A 13 6.42 -17.06 -29.32
CA ALA A 13 6.03 -17.29 -27.94
C ALA A 13 6.29 -16.00 -27.14
N LEU A 14 5.25 -15.17 -27.01
CA LEU A 14 5.23 -14.08 -26.04
C LEU A 14 5.15 -14.71 -24.63
N PRO A 15 6.09 -14.41 -23.71
CA PRO A 15 5.93 -14.82 -22.33
C PRO A 15 4.74 -14.05 -21.76
N VAL A 16 3.65 -14.77 -21.49
CA VAL A 16 2.55 -14.27 -20.67
C VAL A 16 3.15 -13.92 -19.31
N LEU A 17 3.29 -12.62 -19.07
CA LEU A 17 3.50 -12.07 -17.73
C LEU A 17 2.35 -12.58 -16.88
N ALA A 18 2.63 -13.55 -16.02
CA ALA A 18 1.74 -14.00 -14.98
C ALA A 18 1.47 -12.83 -14.04
N SER A 19 0.47 -12.02 -14.37
CA SER A 19 -0.13 -11.09 -13.43
C SER A 19 -0.80 -11.98 -12.40
N ALA A 20 -0.37 -11.93 -11.14
CA ALA A 20 -1.03 -12.66 -10.07
C ALA A 20 -2.51 -12.25 -10.03
N GLN A 21 -3.38 -13.02 -10.71
CA GLN A 21 -4.80 -12.75 -10.73
C GLN A 21 -5.36 -13.15 -9.36
N THR A 22 -5.58 -12.14 -8.52
CA THR A 22 -6.48 -12.28 -7.37
C THR A 22 -7.85 -12.77 -7.87
N PRO A 23 -8.59 -13.55 -7.05
CA PRO A 23 -9.97 -13.88 -7.35
C PRO A 23 -10.74 -12.58 -7.66
N LEU A 24 -11.42 -12.55 -8.81
CA LEU A 24 -12.24 -11.42 -9.25
C LEU A 24 -13.14 -10.96 -8.09
N GLY A 25 -12.87 -9.77 -7.55
CA GLY A 25 -13.62 -9.16 -6.45
C GLY A 25 -12.88 -9.04 -5.11
N GLN A 26 -11.69 -9.63 -4.94
CA GLN A 26 -10.86 -9.42 -3.74
C GLN A 26 -9.61 -8.60 -4.08
N PRO A 27 -9.34 -7.51 -3.34
CA PRO A 27 -8.13 -6.74 -3.55
C PRO A 27 -6.89 -7.59 -3.24
N SER A 28 -5.82 -7.40 -4.02
CA SER A 28 -4.54 -8.00 -3.72
C SER A 28 -4.00 -7.50 -2.37
N LEU A 29 -2.99 -8.18 -1.83
CA LEU A 29 -2.33 -7.74 -0.61
C LEU A 29 -1.83 -6.30 -0.77
N ASP A 30 -1.19 -5.99 -1.90
CA ASP A 30 -0.59 -4.69 -2.12
C ASP A 30 -1.65 -3.61 -2.37
N GLU A 31 -2.75 -3.92 -3.07
CA GLU A 31 -3.91 -3.02 -3.18
C GLU A 31 -4.50 -2.70 -1.81
N SER A 32 -4.70 -3.72 -0.97
CA SER A 32 -5.20 -3.55 0.38
C SER A 32 -4.26 -2.70 1.24
N LYS A 33 -2.95 -2.90 1.11
CA LYS A 33 -1.94 -2.08 1.79
C LYS A 33 -1.99 -0.63 1.31
N VAL A 34 -2.06 -0.38 0.00
CA VAL A 34 -2.17 0.97 -0.56
C VAL A 34 -3.43 1.66 -0.06
N GLN A 35 -4.57 0.96 0.00
CA GLN A 35 -5.82 1.51 0.54
C GLN A 35 -5.68 1.91 2.02
N ILE A 36 -5.11 1.04 2.86
CA ILE A 36 -4.86 1.32 4.28
C ILE A 36 -3.94 2.53 4.43
N TRP A 37 -2.84 2.56 3.68
CA TRP A 37 -1.88 3.66 3.74
C TRP A 37 -2.46 4.96 3.22
N CYS A 38 -3.22 4.94 2.12
CA CYS A 38 -3.89 6.10 1.58
C CYS A 38 -4.84 6.72 2.61
N ALA A 39 -5.69 5.91 3.22
CA ALA A 39 -6.59 6.37 4.29
C ALA A 39 -5.81 6.96 5.47
N THR A 40 -4.73 6.31 5.87
CA THR A 40 -3.85 6.75 6.97
C THR A 40 -3.19 8.10 6.66
N VAL A 41 -2.58 8.26 5.49
CA VAL A 41 -1.91 9.50 5.09
C VAL A 41 -2.90 10.65 5.01
N ARG A 42 -4.06 10.44 4.37
CA ARG A 42 -5.11 11.45 4.27
C ARG A 42 -5.62 11.86 5.64
N PHE A 43 -5.82 10.89 6.55
CA PHE A 43 -6.17 11.16 7.94
C PHE A 43 -5.11 12.05 8.62
N VAL A 44 -3.82 11.72 8.52
CA VAL A 44 -2.74 12.51 9.14
C VAL A 44 -2.70 13.93 8.57
N TYR A 45 -2.94 14.09 7.28
CA TYR A 45 -2.98 15.41 6.64
C TYR A 45 -4.20 16.24 7.10
N ASP A 46 -5.36 15.60 7.27
CA ASP A 46 -6.55 16.25 7.83
C ASP A 46 -6.32 16.67 9.30
N ASP A 47 -5.81 15.77 10.13
CA ASP A 47 -5.49 15.98 11.55
C ASP A 47 -4.48 17.12 11.75
N ALA A 48 -3.54 17.27 10.82
CA ALA A 48 -2.56 18.36 10.83
C ALA A 48 -3.05 19.67 10.18
N GLY A 49 -4.29 19.71 9.66
CA GLY A 49 -4.84 20.89 8.98
C GLY A 49 -4.15 21.22 7.66
N ARG A 50 -3.71 20.21 6.90
CA ARG A 50 -2.98 20.35 5.61
C ARG A 50 -3.72 19.72 4.44
N PRO A 51 -4.93 20.22 4.09
CA PRO A 51 -5.76 19.62 3.05
C PRO A 51 -5.11 19.68 1.65
N ASN A 52 -4.23 20.65 1.41
CA ASN A 52 -3.50 20.79 0.15
C ASN A 52 -2.55 19.61 -0.14
N LEU A 53 -2.13 18.87 0.89
CA LEU A 53 -1.30 17.67 0.72
C LEU A 53 -2.13 16.44 0.33
N LYS A 54 -3.46 16.45 0.53
CA LYS A 54 -4.32 15.29 0.24
C LYS A 54 -4.48 15.05 -1.25
N SER A 55 -4.51 16.10 -2.06
CA SER A 55 -4.64 15.98 -3.52
C SER A 55 -3.38 15.43 -4.18
N SER A 56 -2.22 15.49 -3.52
CA SER A 56 -0.97 14.94 -4.07
C SER A 56 -0.76 13.46 -3.74
N VAL A 57 -1.56 12.85 -2.86
CA VAL A 57 -1.39 11.44 -2.48
C VAL A 57 -1.85 10.53 -3.61
N ARG A 58 -0.95 9.63 -4.04
CA ARG A 58 -1.25 8.65 -5.09
C ARG A 58 -1.68 7.33 -4.46
N CYS A 59 -2.95 6.97 -4.64
CA CYS A 59 -3.58 5.80 -4.00
C CYS A 59 -4.03 4.72 -5.00
N GLU A 60 -3.47 4.74 -6.21
CA GLU A 60 -3.93 3.92 -7.33
C GLU A 60 -3.33 2.51 -7.28
N GLY A 61 -4.20 1.50 -7.37
CA GLY A 61 -3.84 0.09 -7.43
C GLY A 61 -3.01 -0.39 -6.25
N GLY A 62 -2.21 -1.45 -6.47
CA GLY A 62 -1.27 -2.00 -5.49
C GLY A 62 0.12 -1.38 -5.52
N ASN A 63 0.28 -0.14 -6.01
CA ASN A 63 1.60 0.46 -6.18
C ASN A 63 2.07 1.21 -4.94
N LEU A 64 2.72 0.48 -4.02
CA LEU A 64 3.32 1.04 -2.81
C LEU A 64 4.45 2.05 -3.10
N ASP A 65 5.21 1.87 -4.17
CA ASP A 65 6.31 2.78 -4.54
C ASP A 65 5.80 4.14 -5.02
N ALA A 66 4.72 4.15 -5.82
CA ALA A 66 4.08 5.38 -6.27
C ALA A 66 3.46 6.15 -5.09
N LEU A 67 2.81 5.44 -4.17
CA LEU A 67 2.34 6.02 -2.92
C LEU A 67 3.51 6.61 -2.13
N ALA A 68 4.57 5.84 -1.89
CA ALA A 68 5.76 6.28 -1.16
C ALA A 68 6.39 7.54 -1.79
N ALA A 69 6.54 7.56 -3.12
CA ALA A 69 7.05 8.72 -3.84
C ALA A 69 6.18 9.97 -3.65
N SER A 70 4.85 9.81 -3.59
CA SER A 70 3.91 10.91 -3.41
C SER A 70 3.95 11.54 -2.01
N ILE A 71 4.33 10.78 -0.98
CA ILE A 71 4.39 11.25 0.41
C ILE A 71 5.80 11.63 0.87
N ARG A 72 6.85 11.24 0.14
CA ARG A 72 8.24 11.65 0.44
C ARG A 72 8.44 13.17 0.58
N PRO A 73 7.89 14.02 -0.31
CA PRO A 73 8.15 15.46 -0.27
C PRO A 73 7.28 16.20 0.76
N ASP A 74 6.42 15.51 1.51
CA ASP A 74 5.51 16.19 2.42
C ASP A 74 6.25 16.83 3.61
N SER A 75 5.77 18.00 4.04
CA SER A 75 6.37 18.73 5.16
C SER A 75 6.10 18.08 6.53
N LEU A 76 5.16 17.13 6.60
CA LEU A 76 4.77 16.42 7.82
C LEU A 76 5.65 15.19 8.07
N ARG A 77 6.56 14.90 7.13
CA ARG A 77 7.51 13.79 7.15
C ARG A 77 6.85 12.42 7.29
N VAL A 78 5.62 12.24 6.77
CA VAL A 78 4.85 10.99 6.93
C VAL A 78 5.64 9.79 6.39
N TYR A 79 6.33 9.95 5.26
CA TYR A 79 7.20 8.90 4.73
C TYR A 79 8.24 8.44 5.76
N SER A 80 9.05 9.35 6.29
CA SER A 80 10.20 9.00 7.14
C SER A 80 9.80 8.58 8.57
N VAL A 81 8.73 9.15 9.11
CA VAL A 81 8.33 8.96 10.52
C VAL A 81 7.34 7.80 10.68
N LEU A 82 6.47 7.57 9.69
CA LEU A 82 5.39 6.60 9.78
C LEU A 82 5.53 5.45 8.78
N TYR A 83 5.64 5.76 7.48
CA TYR A 83 5.65 4.76 6.42
C TYR A 83 6.90 3.88 6.47
N GLN A 84 8.07 4.48 6.34
CA GLN A 84 9.34 3.77 6.20
C GLN A 84 9.69 2.86 7.38
N PRO A 85 9.44 3.24 8.65
CA PRO A 85 9.67 2.35 9.78
C PRO A 85 8.77 1.10 9.82
N ILE A 86 7.60 1.15 9.18
CA ILE A 86 6.61 0.06 9.16
C ILE A 86 6.77 -0.77 7.88
N GLU A 87 6.63 -0.12 6.72
CA GLU A 87 6.57 -0.79 5.42
C GLU A 87 7.97 -1.12 4.90
N GLY A 88 8.90 -0.15 4.91
CA GLY A 88 10.23 -0.30 4.32
C GLY A 88 11.11 -1.36 4.97
N ARG A 89 10.88 -1.68 6.25
CA ARG A 89 11.58 -2.78 6.93
C ARG A 89 10.86 -4.12 6.82
N GLY A 90 9.56 -4.12 6.53
CA GLY A 90 8.72 -5.32 6.43
C GLY A 90 8.65 -6.20 7.69
N SER A 91 9.28 -5.81 8.80
CA SER A 91 9.39 -6.64 10.02
C SER A 91 8.03 -6.93 10.64
N VAL A 92 7.05 -6.05 10.44
CA VAL A 92 5.65 -6.23 10.87
C VAL A 92 4.99 -7.46 10.24
N TYR A 93 5.50 -7.93 9.10
CA TYR A 93 4.95 -9.09 8.36
C TYR A 93 5.63 -10.41 8.73
N GLN A 94 6.69 -10.40 9.52
CA GLN A 94 7.41 -11.61 9.87
C GLN A 94 6.51 -12.61 10.60
N GLY A 95 6.57 -13.87 10.16
CA GLY A 95 5.74 -14.96 10.67
C GLY A 95 4.25 -14.87 10.33
N LYS A 96 3.83 -13.96 9.44
CA LYS A 96 2.42 -13.83 9.00
C LYS A 96 2.23 -14.55 7.65
N LYS A 97 1.50 -15.67 7.68
CA LYS A 97 1.36 -16.58 6.54
C LYS A 97 0.27 -16.15 5.57
N ASP A 98 -0.81 -15.56 6.06
CA ASP A 98 -1.98 -15.16 5.28
C ASP A 98 -2.11 -13.62 5.16
N ASN A 99 -2.80 -13.17 4.10
CA ASN A 99 -3.02 -11.75 3.82
C ASN A 99 -3.78 -11.03 4.94
N PRO A 100 -4.87 -11.57 5.52
CA PRO A 100 -5.55 -10.96 6.66
C PRO A 100 -4.63 -10.69 7.84
N ALA A 101 -3.79 -11.66 8.23
CA ALA A 101 -2.84 -11.49 9.33
C ALA A 101 -1.79 -10.40 9.04
N ARG A 102 -1.34 -10.27 7.78
CA ARG A 102 -0.44 -9.19 7.36
C ARG A 102 -1.12 -7.82 7.43
N LEU A 103 -2.35 -7.70 6.95
CA LEU A 103 -3.12 -6.45 6.99
C LEU A 103 -3.48 -6.03 8.42
N ALA A 104 -3.81 -6.99 9.28
CA ALA A 104 -4.04 -6.74 10.71
C ALA A 104 -2.75 -6.26 11.40
N ALA A 105 -1.60 -6.86 11.08
CA ALA A 105 -0.30 -6.45 11.61
C ALA A 105 0.07 -5.02 11.16
N LEU A 106 -0.13 -4.71 9.87
CA LEU A 106 0.05 -3.36 9.33
C LEU A 106 -0.81 -2.35 10.09
N SER A 107 -2.11 -2.60 10.17
CA SER A 107 -3.05 -1.70 10.83
C SER A 107 -2.69 -1.46 12.29
N LYS A 108 -2.30 -2.52 13.02
CA LYS A 108 -1.84 -2.43 14.41
C LYS A 108 -0.58 -1.58 14.55
N ALA A 109 0.39 -1.76 13.65
CA ALA A 109 1.63 -0.99 13.65
C ALA A 109 1.37 0.50 13.40
N ILE A 110 0.51 0.82 12.45
CA ILE A 110 0.07 2.20 12.15
C ILE A 110 -0.58 2.83 13.39
N ILE A 111 -1.57 2.15 14.00
CA ILE A 111 -2.24 2.67 15.21
C ILE A 111 -1.23 2.91 16.33
N SER A 112 -0.32 1.97 16.58
CA SER A 112 0.68 2.08 17.63
C SER A 112 1.59 3.30 17.41
N LYS A 113 2.06 3.53 16.18
CA LYS A 113 2.87 4.71 15.84
C LYS A 113 2.09 6.01 15.96
N LEU A 114 0.86 6.06 15.46
CA LEU A 114 0.03 7.26 15.54
C LEU A 114 -0.30 7.61 17.00
N LYS A 115 -0.61 6.64 17.85
CA LYS A 115 -0.83 6.87 19.30
C LYS A 115 0.43 7.41 20.00
N GLY A 116 1.62 6.96 19.60
CA GLY A 116 2.88 7.45 20.14
C GLY A 116 3.31 8.83 19.63
N SER A 117 2.64 9.37 18.60
CA SER A 117 3.03 10.64 18.00
C SER A 117 2.86 11.82 18.99
N PRO A 118 3.84 12.74 19.09
CA PRO A 118 3.72 13.93 19.93
C PRO A 118 2.50 14.81 19.59
N ALA A 119 2.11 14.87 18.31
CA ALA A 119 0.90 15.61 17.89
C ALA A 119 -0.35 15.04 18.58
N ARG A 120 -0.46 13.71 18.63
CA ARG A 120 -1.58 12.96 19.23
C ARG A 120 -1.59 12.94 20.75
N ARG A 121 -0.43 13.10 21.39
CA ARG A 121 -0.35 13.29 22.84
C ARG A 121 -0.91 14.64 23.29
N ARG A 122 -0.95 15.64 22.41
CA ARG A 122 -1.48 16.98 22.72
C ARG A 122 -2.99 17.07 22.51
N ASP A 123 -3.57 16.30 21.59
CA ASP A 123 -5.01 16.24 21.36
C ASP A 123 -5.52 14.80 21.18
N PRO A 124 -5.93 14.13 22.27
CA PRO A 124 -6.46 12.76 22.23
C PRO A 124 -7.92 12.68 21.73
N ALA A 125 -8.66 13.79 21.72
CA ALA A 125 -10.11 13.81 21.52
C ALA A 125 -10.53 13.81 20.03
N ALA A 126 -9.61 14.12 19.12
CA ALA A 126 -9.87 14.25 17.69
C ALA A 126 -10.03 12.93 16.90
N TRP A 127 -10.05 11.74 17.55
CA TRP A 127 -10.20 10.46 16.85
C TRP A 127 -11.67 10.00 16.77
N PRO A 128 -12.39 10.23 15.65
CA PRO A 128 -13.52 9.36 15.34
C PRO A 128 -12.95 7.95 15.20
N ALA A 129 -13.53 6.99 15.91
CA ALA A 129 -13.05 5.62 16.01
C ALA A 129 -12.74 5.00 14.63
N TRP A 130 -11.48 5.09 14.17
CA TRP A 130 -11.01 4.37 13.00
C TRP A 130 -11.09 2.87 13.32
N LYS A 131 -12.18 2.25 12.89
CA LYS A 131 -12.31 0.81 12.76
C LYS A 131 -11.80 0.49 11.35
N PRO A 132 -10.65 -0.19 11.18
CA PRO A 132 -10.33 -0.75 9.89
C PRO A 132 -11.52 -1.62 9.48
N SER A 133 -12.12 -1.29 8.33
CA SER A 133 -13.24 -2.03 7.75
C SER A 133 -12.87 -3.51 7.74
N LYS A 134 -13.70 -4.33 8.39
CA LYS A 134 -13.53 -5.78 8.46
C LYS A 134 -13.39 -6.29 7.01
N PRO A 135 -12.32 -7.01 6.65
CA PRO A 135 -12.28 -7.64 5.34
C PRO A 135 -13.46 -8.63 5.23
N PRO A 136 -14.05 -8.80 4.02
CA PRO A 136 -15.18 -9.71 3.81
C PRO A 136 -14.84 -11.15 4.20
#